data_AF-A0A8H3B5L0-F1
#
_entry.id   AF-A0A8H3B5L0-F1
#
_cell.length_a   1.000
_cell.length_b   1.000
_cell.length_c   1.000
_cell.angle_alpha   90.00
_cell.angle_beta   90.00
_cell.angle_gamma   90.00
#
_symmetry.space_group_name_H-M   'P 1'
#
loop_
_entity.id
_entity.type
_entity.pdbx_description
1 polymer ?
#
loop_
_entity_poly.entity_id
_entity_poly.type
_entity_poly.pdbx_seq_one_letter_code
_entity_poly.pdbx_strand_id
1 'polypeptide(L)'
;MTLLQNHDSSVRYQSAVFLAGNTLFKFQASLLAPDPNVNDYEFKHMVKHALGDSEGDASNTGTDDAHPIVLPADVTEDQFRDLLMVAFGGVVDRSSVDFFRSLKTPSSYSPTLVSRLTNIGYLGCRFGMKRLDVWSQIQIHAVLQHLVVTRQSADDWGAPVILRLVQYLQNTSLAFSRCKLLDLTRHIISTLVERAYELNNEIPQGTIIDVCAALYKEKDLLINTPEFFGFIFAVIVSLGHQSPIWTNCLTREDRRVLYAANTTLTRLASHADLDVGWVMDPTALKKVCPQCPSGFDASWNKAFSQCDGLKSRVPLEDLRHVVTLPVYRMRFWLANRVAPCKCAVTVMNNIEPRMDTLYSGLTEKYKFLVETV
;
A
#
# COMPACT_ATOMS: atom_id res chain seq x y z
N MET A 1 21.76 0.00 -15.05
CA MET A 1 21.66 -1.45 -14.77
C MET A 1 22.86 -2.10 -15.44
N THR A 2 23.97 -2.17 -14.73
CA THR A 2 25.23 -2.71 -15.25
C THR A 2 25.14 -4.22 -15.14
N LEU A 3 25.00 -4.90 -16.28
CA LEU A 3 25.09 -6.36 -16.36
C LEU A 3 26.52 -6.75 -16.02
N LEU A 4 26.69 -7.45 -14.90
CA LEU A 4 27.95 -8.09 -14.53
C LEU A 4 28.15 -9.30 -15.45
N GLN A 5 29.18 -9.22 -16.30
CA GLN A 5 29.73 -10.37 -17.00
C GLN A 5 30.82 -11.03 -16.13
N ASN A 6 30.89 -12.35 -16.30
CA ASN A 6 31.94 -13.29 -15.91
C ASN A 6 31.90 -13.83 -14.48
N HIS A 7 31.28 -15.01 -14.35
CA HIS A 7 31.95 -16.13 -13.70
C HIS A 7 31.87 -17.38 -14.59
N ASP A 8 33.04 -17.97 -14.80
CA ASP A 8 33.35 -19.14 -15.60
C ASP A 8 33.04 -20.41 -14.79
N SER A 9 32.02 -21.16 -15.22
CA SER A 9 31.78 -22.58 -14.95
C SER A 9 30.62 -23.03 -15.84
N SER A 10 30.67 -24.25 -16.36
CA SER A 10 29.71 -24.79 -17.34
C SER A 10 28.32 -25.03 -16.74
N VAL A 11 27.63 -23.96 -16.35
CA VAL A 11 26.23 -24.03 -15.91
C VAL A 11 25.40 -24.44 -17.12
N ARG A 12 24.94 -25.70 -17.15
CA ARG A 12 23.97 -26.13 -18.16
C ARG A 12 22.69 -25.34 -17.92
N TYR A 13 22.34 -24.50 -18.88
CA TYR A 13 21.12 -23.73 -18.85
C TYR A 13 19.91 -24.66 -18.99
N GLN A 14 19.38 -25.13 -17.88
CA GLN A 14 18.21 -26.01 -17.87
C GLN A 14 16.94 -25.19 -18.11
N SER A 15 16.22 -25.54 -19.17
CA SER A 15 14.85 -25.08 -19.37
C SER A 15 13.97 -25.74 -18.31
N ALA A 16 13.09 -24.97 -17.69
CA ALA A 16 12.05 -25.47 -16.81
C ALA A 16 10.66 -25.06 -17.31
N VAL A 17 9.66 -25.87 -16.97
CA VAL A 17 8.25 -25.62 -17.25
C VAL A 17 7.53 -25.27 -15.95
N PHE A 18 6.88 -24.12 -15.92
CA PHE A 18 6.07 -23.62 -14.80
C PHE A 18 4.60 -23.60 -15.19
N LEU A 19 3.71 -23.98 -14.28
CA LEU A 19 2.26 -23.81 -14.42
C LEU A 19 1.80 -22.69 -13.49
N ALA A 20 1.29 -21.59 -14.07
CA ALA A 20 0.64 -20.51 -13.33
C ALA A 20 -0.81 -20.42 -13.81
N GLY A 21 -1.78 -20.48 -12.89
CA GLY A 21 -3.18 -20.65 -13.29
C GLY A 21 -3.36 -21.87 -14.21
N ASN A 22 -3.81 -21.64 -15.45
CA ASN A 22 -4.03 -22.67 -16.47
C ASN A 22 -3.03 -22.60 -17.63
N THR A 23 -1.97 -21.78 -17.52
CA THR A 23 -0.99 -21.58 -18.59
C THR A 23 0.39 -22.12 -18.21
N LEU A 24 0.98 -22.86 -19.14
CA LEU A 24 2.37 -23.34 -19.04
C LEU A 24 3.35 -22.29 -19.59
N PHE A 25 4.44 -22.08 -18.86
CA PHE A 25 5.51 -21.17 -19.20
C PHE A 25 6.83 -21.95 -19.24
N LYS A 26 7.48 -22.01 -20.40
CA LYS A 26 8.75 -22.71 -20.58
C LYS A 26 9.88 -21.71 -20.81
N PHE A 27 10.87 -21.72 -19.92
CA PHE A 27 12.02 -20.82 -20.01
C PHE A 27 13.20 -21.29 -19.16
N GLN A 28 14.33 -20.57 -19.22
CA GLN A 28 15.53 -20.88 -18.44
C GLN A 28 15.35 -20.54 -16.95
N ALA A 29 15.34 -21.57 -16.09
CA ALA A 29 15.02 -21.42 -14.67
C ALA A 29 15.95 -20.44 -13.93
N SER A 30 17.23 -20.38 -14.31
CA SER A 30 18.23 -19.50 -13.67
C SER A 30 17.88 -18.02 -13.72
N LEU A 31 16.92 -17.60 -14.55
CA LEU A 31 16.41 -16.22 -14.57
C LEU A 31 15.55 -15.88 -13.35
N LEU A 32 15.03 -16.90 -12.66
CA LEU A 32 14.34 -16.79 -11.38
C LEU A 32 15.23 -17.15 -10.20
N ALA A 33 16.56 -17.18 -10.41
CA ALA A 33 17.49 -17.43 -9.31
C ALA A 33 17.34 -16.35 -8.24
N PRO A 34 17.34 -16.72 -6.94
CA PRO A 34 17.33 -15.76 -5.85
C PRO A 34 18.62 -14.92 -5.88
N ASP A 35 18.57 -13.74 -5.27
CA ASP A 35 19.78 -12.93 -5.13
C ASP A 35 20.84 -13.62 -4.25
N PRO A 36 22.14 -13.31 -4.48
CA PRO A 36 23.19 -13.76 -3.59
C PRO A 36 22.88 -13.38 -2.13
N ASN A 37 23.03 -14.34 -1.22
CA ASN A 37 22.74 -14.23 0.23
C ASN A 37 21.26 -14.28 0.63
N VAL A 38 20.33 -14.53 -0.29
CA VAL A 38 18.93 -14.80 0.04
C VAL A 38 18.72 -16.31 0.14
N ASN A 39 18.77 -16.82 1.37
CA ASN A 39 18.67 -18.26 1.65
C ASN A 39 17.27 -18.70 2.06
N ASP A 40 16.41 -17.78 2.47
CA ASP A 40 15.08 -18.07 2.98
C ASP A 40 14.05 -17.26 2.19
N TYR A 41 13.36 -17.95 1.29
CA TYR A 41 12.32 -17.41 0.43
C TYR A 41 11.29 -18.49 0.16
N GLU A 42 10.05 -18.06 -0.04
CA GLU A 42 8.89 -18.94 -0.01
C GLU A 42 8.95 -20.06 -1.07
N PHE A 43 9.31 -19.71 -2.31
CA PHE A 43 9.33 -20.66 -3.43
C PHE A 43 10.59 -21.51 -3.50
N LYS A 44 11.50 -21.43 -2.53
CA LYS A 44 12.77 -22.15 -2.52
C LYS A 44 12.60 -23.64 -2.79
N HIS A 45 11.67 -24.28 -2.09
CA HIS A 45 11.43 -25.72 -2.22
C HIS A 45 10.91 -26.12 -3.62
N MET A 46 10.16 -25.22 -4.27
CA MET A 46 9.56 -25.45 -5.58
C MET A 46 10.59 -25.34 -6.71
N VAL A 47 11.50 -24.36 -6.62
CA VAL A 47 12.48 -24.08 -7.67
C VAL A 47 13.85 -24.73 -7.44
N LYS A 48 14.10 -25.31 -6.26
CA LYS A 48 15.41 -25.89 -5.89
C LYS A 48 15.93 -26.87 -6.94
N HIS A 49 15.08 -27.75 -7.45
CA HIS A 49 15.47 -28.75 -8.44
C HIS A 49 15.75 -28.15 -9.82
N ALA A 50 15.01 -27.12 -10.22
CA ALA A 50 15.22 -26.42 -11.48
C ALA A 50 16.42 -25.46 -11.47
N LEU A 51 16.87 -25.02 -10.29
CA LEU A 51 18.01 -24.12 -10.11
C LEU A 51 19.32 -24.84 -9.75
N GLY A 52 19.27 -26.09 -9.30
CA GLY A 52 20.45 -26.84 -8.85
C GLY A 52 20.96 -27.83 -9.90
N ASP A 53 22.27 -28.12 -9.85
CA ASP A 53 22.96 -29.14 -10.66
C ASP A 53 22.60 -30.59 -10.24
N SER A 54 21.34 -30.85 -9.92
CA SER A 54 20.90 -32.19 -9.52
C SER A 54 21.10 -33.12 -10.72
N GLU A 55 22.06 -34.04 -10.65
CA GLU A 55 22.27 -35.07 -11.67
C GLU A 55 20.93 -35.75 -11.95
N GLY A 56 20.49 -35.61 -13.20
CA GLY A 56 19.09 -35.64 -13.57
C GLY A 56 18.43 -36.99 -13.38
N ASP A 57 17.36 -36.99 -12.61
CA ASP A 57 16.26 -37.93 -12.81
C ASP A 57 15.25 -37.26 -13.76
N ALA A 58 14.89 -37.94 -14.84
CA ALA A 58 13.99 -37.39 -15.86
C ALA A 58 12.58 -37.13 -15.32
N SER A 59 12.24 -37.73 -14.18
CA SER A 59 10.98 -37.54 -13.45
C SER A 59 10.95 -36.32 -12.53
N ASN A 60 11.99 -35.49 -12.52
CA ASN A 60 12.03 -34.31 -11.65
C ASN A 60 11.04 -33.24 -12.10
N THR A 61 10.31 -32.67 -11.14
CA THR A 61 9.37 -31.57 -11.39
C THR A 61 10.05 -30.40 -12.12
N GLY A 62 9.42 -29.93 -13.19
CA GLY A 62 9.82 -28.81 -14.03
C GLY A 62 10.51 -29.21 -15.34
N THR A 63 10.78 -30.50 -15.59
CA THR A 63 11.52 -30.93 -16.79
C THR A 63 10.66 -30.98 -18.07
N ASP A 64 9.35 -31.24 -17.95
CA ASP A 64 8.42 -31.35 -19.06
C ASP A 64 7.01 -30.82 -18.74
N ASP A 65 6.14 -30.83 -19.75
CA ASP A 65 4.77 -30.33 -19.67
C ASP A 65 3.85 -31.25 -18.83
N ALA A 66 4.22 -32.51 -18.64
CA ALA A 66 3.47 -33.47 -17.83
C ALA A 66 3.79 -33.31 -16.32
N HIS A 67 4.95 -32.75 -16.00
CA HIS A 67 5.44 -32.55 -14.64
C HIS A 67 5.89 -31.10 -14.40
N PRO A 68 5.07 -30.06 -14.61
CA PRO A 68 5.49 -28.68 -14.43
C PRO A 68 5.71 -28.32 -12.96
N ILE A 69 6.48 -27.27 -12.69
CA ILE A 69 6.50 -26.60 -11.38
C ILE A 69 5.19 -25.83 -11.24
N VAL A 70 4.26 -26.37 -10.45
CA VAL A 70 2.94 -25.78 -10.22
C VAL A 70 3.04 -24.65 -9.21
N LEU A 71 2.83 -23.40 -9.64
CA LEU A 71 2.77 -22.26 -8.75
C LEU A 71 1.48 -22.29 -7.91
N PRO A 72 1.47 -21.69 -6.70
CA PRO A 72 0.29 -21.75 -5.85
C PRO A 72 -0.89 -21.00 -6.48
N ALA A 73 -2.11 -21.34 -6.03
CA ALA A 73 -3.35 -20.87 -6.64
C ALA A 73 -3.54 -19.33 -6.60
N ASP A 74 -2.81 -18.63 -5.75
CA ASP A 74 -2.81 -17.17 -5.65
C ASP A 74 -1.91 -16.48 -6.70
N VAL A 75 -1.13 -17.25 -7.47
CA VAL A 75 -0.31 -16.76 -8.59
C VAL A 75 -1.04 -16.95 -9.92
N THR A 76 -1.51 -15.83 -10.46
CA THR A 76 -2.17 -15.76 -11.77
C THR A 76 -1.18 -15.75 -12.93
N GLU A 77 -1.69 -16.09 -14.11
CA GLU A 77 -0.96 -16.04 -15.38
C GLU A 77 -0.39 -14.65 -15.68
N ASP A 78 -1.19 -13.60 -15.45
CA ASP A 78 -0.79 -12.21 -15.71
C ASP A 78 0.31 -11.74 -14.76
N GLN A 79 0.22 -12.12 -13.47
CA GLN A 79 1.27 -11.83 -12.50
C GLN A 79 2.60 -12.44 -12.92
N PHE A 80 2.57 -13.72 -13.29
CA PHE A 80 3.78 -14.42 -13.68
C PHE A 80 4.33 -13.86 -15.01
N ARG A 81 3.46 -13.52 -15.97
CA ARG A 81 3.85 -12.85 -17.21
C ARG A 81 4.52 -11.50 -16.95
N ASP A 82 3.99 -10.68 -16.04
CA ASP A 82 4.58 -9.39 -15.67
C ASP A 82 5.99 -9.56 -15.07
N LEU A 83 6.18 -10.58 -14.21
CA LEU A 83 7.50 -10.93 -13.67
C LEU A 83 8.49 -11.29 -14.79
N LEU A 84 8.12 -12.23 -15.66
CA LEU A 84 8.97 -12.70 -16.75
C LEU A 84 9.31 -11.55 -17.71
N MET A 85 8.37 -10.65 -18.01
CA MET A 85 8.63 -9.47 -18.84
C MET A 85 9.82 -8.65 -18.34
N VAL A 86 9.95 -8.46 -17.02
CA VAL A 86 11.09 -7.72 -16.43
C VAL A 86 12.34 -8.59 -16.29
N ALA A 87 12.18 -9.84 -15.85
CA ALA A 87 13.31 -10.76 -15.64
C ALA A 87 14.06 -11.10 -16.94
N PHE A 88 13.34 -11.18 -18.07
CA PHE A 88 13.91 -11.50 -19.38
C PHE A 88 14.51 -10.28 -20.08
N GLY A 89 14.34 -9.07 -19.51
CA GLY A 89 14.84 -7.84 -20.10
C GLY A 89 14.37 -7.62 -21.53
N GLY A 90 13.16 -8.09 -21.86
CA GLY A 90 12.72 -8.29 -23.24
C GLY A 90 12.54 -6.99 -24.02
N VAL A 91 13.62 -6.39 -24.52
CA VAL A 91 13.58 -5.22 -25.42
C VAL A 91 12.92 -5.58 -26.77
N VAL A 92 12.76 -6.87 -27.07
CA VAL A 92 12.21 -7.37 -28.33
C VAL A 92 10.68 -7.37 -28.35
N ASP A 93 10.02 -7.47 -27.19
CA ASP A 93 8.56 -7.47 -27.13
C ASP A 93 7.98 -6.05 -26.96
N ARG A 94 6.96 -5.73 -27.76
CA ARG A 94 6.29 -4.43 -27.75
C ARG A 94 5.66 -4.14 -26.38
N SER A 95 5.11 -5.16 -25.71
CA SER A 95 4.47 -4.97 -24.40
C SER A 95 5.48 -4.55 -23.33
N SER A 96 6.68 -5.12 -23.34
CA SER A 96 7.81 -4.71 -22.49
C SER A 96 8.25 -3.28 -22.77
N VAL A 97 8.42 -2.93 -24.06
CA VAL A 97 8.84 -1.58 -24.45
C VAL A 97 7.80 -0.54 -24.00
N ASP A 98 6.51 -0.83 -24.18
CA ASP A 98 5.42 0.05 -23.77
C ASP A 98 5.34 0.17 -22.23
N PHE A 99 5.60 -0.91 -21.49
CA PHE A 99 5.72 -0.89 -20.03
C PHE A 99 6.88 0.00 -19.56
N PHE A 100 8.10 -0.21 -20.07
CA PHE A 100 9.26 0.60 -19.68
C PHE A 100 9.14 2.05 -20.15
N ARG A 101 8.44 2.32 -21.27
CA ARG A 101 8.09 3.68 -21.68
C ARG A 101 7.13 4.31 -20.67
N SER A 102 6.10 3.59 -20.25
CA SER A 102 5.13 4.07 -19.25
C SER A 102 5.79 4.42 -17.92
N LEU A 103 6.80 3.65 -17.48
CA LEU A 103 7.60 3.97 -16.29
C LEU A 103 8.42 5.26 -16.41
N LYS A 104 8.73 5.70 -17.63
CA LYS A 104 9.51 6.93 -17.89
C LYS A 104 8.63 8.14 -18.24
N THR A 105 7.34 7.93 -18.47
CA THR A 105 6.42 8.96 -18.94
C THR A 105 5.37 9.23 -17.86
N PRO A 106 5.50 10.31 -17.07
CA PRO A 106 4.60 10.56 -15.95
C PRO A 106 3.12 10.66 -16.32
N SER A 107 2.79 11.11 -17.53
CA SER A 107 1.40 11.13 -18.03
C SER A 107 0.80 9.75 -18.27
N SER A 108 1.61 8.68 -18.24
CA SER A 108 1.17 7.29 -18.39
C SER A 108 0.99 6.59 -17.04
N TYR A 109 1.25 7.27 -15.93
CA TYR A 109 1.10 6.71 -14.60
C TYR A 109 -0.37 6.44 -14.29
N SER A 110 -0.65 5.24 -13.77
CA SER A 110 -2.01 4.75 -13.57
C SER A 110 -2.07 3.69 -12.45
N PRO A 111 -3.27 3.44 -11.87
CA PRO A 111 -3.47 2.31 -10.97
C PRO A 111 -3.09 0.96 -11.58
N THR A 112 -3.33 0.78 -12.89
CA THR A 112 -2.92 -0.43 -13.63
C THR A 112 -1.40 -0.61 -13.64
N LEU A 113 -0.64 0.47 -13.87
CA LEU A 113 0.83 0.42 -13.81
C LEU A 113 1.32 0.03 -12.40
N VAL A 114 0.67 0.57 -11.36
CA VAL A 114 0.94 0.18 -9.96
C VAL A 114 0.65 -1.30 -9.75
N SER A 115 -0.49 -1.81 -10.21
CA SER A 115 -0.86 -3.22 -10.09
C SER A 115 0.19 -4.15 -10.72
N ARG A 116 0.67 -3.82 -11.93
CA ARG A 116 1.72 -4.59 -12.61
C ARG A 116 3.04 -4.59 -11.84
N LEU A 117 3.46 -3.41 -11.35
CA LEU A 117 4.64 -3.30 -10.50
C LEU A 117 4.49 -4.10 -9.20
N THR A 118 3.32 -4.02 -8.56
CA THR A 118 2.99 -4.82 -7.37
C THR A 118 3.09 -6.31 -7.66
N ASN A 119 2.57 -6.80 -8.80
CA ASN A 119 2.71 -8.20 -9.21
C ASN A 119 4.18 -8.61 -9.32
N ILE A 120 5.00 -7.79 -9.98
CA ILE A 120 6.44 -8.02 -10.15
C ILE A 120 7.17 -8.07 -8.81
N GLY A 121 6.90 -7.10 -7.93
CA GLY A 121 7.52 -7.01 -6.61
C GLY A 121 7.11 -8.16 -5.70
N TYR A 122 5.82 -8.50 -5.71
CA TYR A 122 5.24 -9.61 -4.94
C TYR A 122 5.90 -10.93 -5.31
N LEU A 123 5.96 -11.28 -6.60
CA LEU A 123 6.62 -12.51 -7.03
C LEU A 123 8.14 -12.43 -6.85
N GLY A 124 8.76 -11.28 -7.12
CA GLY A 124 10.19 -11.07 -6.87
C GLY A 124 10.57 -11.38 -5.41
N CYS A 125 9.74 -10.98 -4.45
CA CYS A 125 9.91 -11.34 -3.04
C CYS A 125 9.80 -12.86 -2.81
N ARG A 126 8.77 -13.53 -3.36
CA ARG A 126 8.55 -14.98 -3.18
C ARG A 126 9.63 -15.86 -3.83
N PHE A 127 10.25 -15.40 -4.92
CA PHE A 127 11.40 -16.04 -5.56
C PHE A 127 12.76 -15.67 -4.93
N GLY A 128 12.79 -14.80 -3.92
CA GLY A 128 14.05 -14.35 -3.31
C GLY A 128 14.88 -13.37 -4.15
N MET A 129 14.25 -12.74 -5.16
CA MET A 129 14.85 -11.73 -6.04
C MET A 129 14.76 -10.33 -5.39
N LYS A 130 15.47 -10.13 -4.28
CA LYS A 130 15.45 -8.91 -3.46
C LYS A 130 15.71 -7.61 -4.25
N ARG A 131 16.58 -7.61 -5.24
CA ARG A 131 16.89 -6.46 -6.12
C ARG A 131 15.68 -6.09 -6.98
N LEU A 132 14.93 -7.07 -7.43
CA LEU A 132 13.71 -6.86 -8.20
C LEU A 132 12.58 -6.31 -7.30
N ASP A 133 12.47 -6.83 -6.08
CA ASP A 133 11.58 -6.30 -5.04
C ASP A 133 11.91 -4.82 -4.73
N VAL A 134 13.17 -4.50 -4.41
CA VAL A 134 13.64 -3.11 -4.20
C VAL A 134 13.32 -2.23 -5.41
N TRP A 135 13.62 -2.72 -6.62
CA TRP A 135 13.35 -1.97 -7.85
C TRP A 135 11.86 -1.68 -8.00
N SER A 136 10.99 -2.67 -7.79
CA SER A 136 9.55 -2.51 -7.88
C SER A 136 9.04 -1.45 -6.89
N GLN A 137 9.46 -1.52 -5.62
CA GLN A 137 9.04 -0.54 -4.61
C GLN A 137 9.49 0.89 -4.94
N ILE A 138 10.67 1.06 -5.52
CA ILE A 138 11.14 2.38 -6.00
C ILE A 138 10.24 2.90 -7.12
N GLN A 139 9.88 2.04 -8.09
CA GLN A 139 8.99 2.43 -9.18
C GLN A 139 7.58 2.74 -8.67
N ILE A 140 7.01 1.90 -7.81
CA ILE A 140 5.69 2.14 -7.20
C ILE A 140 5.70 3.46 -6.45
N HIS A 141 6.73 3.72 -5.63
CA HIS A 141 6.84 4.96 -4.89
C HIS A 141 6.87 6.18 -5.83
N ALA A 142 7.66 6.13 -6.91
CA ALA A 142 7.71 7.21 -7.89
C ALA A 142 6.35 7.46 -8.57
N VAL A 143 5.65 6.38 -8.96
CA VAL A 143 4.32 6.45 -9.59
C VAL A 143 3.29 7.01 -8.62
N LEU A 144 3.17 6.45 -7.41
CA LEU A 144 2.22 6.90 -6.40
C LEU A 144 2.49 8.34 -5.98
N GLN A 145 3.74 8.71 -5.72
CA GLN A 145 4.10 10.08 -5.35
C GLN A 145 3.68 11.07 -6.43
N HIS A 146 3.88 10.74 -7.70
CA HIS A 146 3.44 11.61 -8.79
C HIS A 146 1.91 11.72 -8.88
N LEU A 147 1.18 10.60 -8.79
CA LEU A 147 -0.29 10.60 -8.80
C LEU A 147 -0.88 11.44 -7.65
N VAL A 148 -0.27 11.33 -6.47
CA VAL A 148 -0.64 12.11 -5.28
C VAL A 148 -0.38 13.60 -5.47
N VAL A 149 0.80 13.98 -5.97
CA VAL A 149 1.18 15.39 -6.15
C VAL A 149 0.36 16.07 -7.24
N THR A 150 0.07 15.35 -8.32
CA THR A 150 -0.72 15.87 -9.46
C THR A 150 -2.23 15.78 -9.23
N ARG A 151 -2.68 15.15 -8.13
CA ARG A 151 -4.09 14.87 -7.83
C ARG A 151 -4.78 14.02 -8.92
N GLN A 152 -4.00 13.25 -9.66
CA GLN A 152 -4.48 12.24 -10.61
C GLN A 152 -4.82 10.91 -9.92
N SER A 153 -4.72 10.81 -8.58
CA SER A 153 -5.16 9.67 -7.76
C SER A 153 -6.69 9.44 -7.74
N ALA A 154 -7.37 10.10 -8.66
CA ALA A 154 -8.77 10.41 -8.70
C ALA A 154 -9.64 9.26 -9.18
N ASP A 155 -9.18 8.61 -10.23
CA ASP A 155 -10.01 7.80 -11.10
C ASP A 155 -9.36 6.41 -11.21
N ASP A 156 -10.18 5.36 -11.15
CA ASP A 156 -9.81 3.96 -11.42
C ASP A 156 -9.02 3.18 -10.33
N TRP A 157 -9.07 3.63 -9.06
CA TRP A 157 -8.57 2.81 -7.94
C TRP A 157 -9.60 1.75 -7.53
N GLY A 158 -9.52 0.57 -8.13
CA GLY A 158 -10.31 -0.59 -7.74
C GLY A 158 -9.81 -1.26 -6.45
N ALA A 159 -10.73 -1.89 -5.71
CA ALA A 159 -10.42 -2.70 -4.52
C ALA A 159 -9.30 -3.74 -4.77
N PRO A 160 -9.27 -4.47 -5.91
CA PRO A 160 -8.21 -5.45 -6.16
C PRO A 160 -6.81 -4.84 -6.23
N VAL A 161 -6.68 -3.61 -6.76
CA VAL A 161 -5.37 -2.94 -6.90
C VAL A 161 -4.83 -2.55 -5.54
N ILE A 162 -5.65 -1.89 -4.71
CA ILE A 162 -5.24 -1.46 -3.37
C ILE A 162 -4.99 -2.67 -2.46
N LEU A 163 -5.88 -3.66 -2.46
CA LEU A 163 -5.72 -4.84 -1.63
C LEU A 163 -4.43 -5.58 -1.96
N ARG A 164 -4.14 -5.79 -3.25
CA ARG A 164 -2.92 -6.46 -3.67
C ARG A 164 -1.67 -5.67 -3.34
N LEU A 165 -1.71 -4.34 -3.48
CA LEU A 165 -0.61 -3.47 -3.04
C LEU A 165 -0.36 -3.65 -1.54
N VAL A 166 -1.40 -3.63 -0.72
CA VAL A 166 -1.28 -3.80 0.73
C VAL A 166 -0.75 -5.20 1.09
N GLN A 167 -1.27 -6.26 0.48
CA GLN A 167 -0.77 -7.63 0.64
C GLN A 167 0.73 -7.75 0.33
N TYR A 168 1.15 -7.17 -0.80
CA TYR A 168 2.56 -7.11 -1.14
C TYR A 168 3.38 -6.37 -0.08
N LEU A 169 2.91 -5.20 0.37
CA LEU A 169 3.57 -4.41 1.40
C LEU A 169 3.66 -5.13 2.75
N GLN A 170 2.73 -6.02 3.07
CA GLN A 170 2.82 -6.86 4.28
C GLN A 170 3.86 -7.97 4.16
N ASN A 171 4.02 -8.53 2.95
CA ASN A 171 4.88 -9.69 2.72
C ASN A 171 6.35 -9.33 2.44
N THR A 172 6.64 -8.10 2.03
CA THR A 172 8.02 -7.64 1.78
C THR A 172 8.84 -7.53 3.07
N SER A 173 10.11 -7.96 3.00
CA SER A 173 11.10 -7.75 4.07
C SER A 173 11.70 -6.33 4.12
N LEU A 174 11.41 -5.49 3.13
CA LEU A 174 11.96 -4.12 2.99
C LEU A 174 11.18 -3.09 3.82
N ALA A 175 11.52 -2.97 5.12
CA ALA A 175 10.80 -2.12 6.07
C ALA A 175 10.72 -0.63 5.70
N PHE A 176 11.83 -0.01 5.23
CA PHE A 176 11.87 1.43 4.99
C PHE A 176 10.96 1.88 3.84
N SER A 177 10.96 1.11 2.76
CA SER A 177 10.13 1.38 1.59
C SER A 177 8.64 1.10 1.88
N ARG A 178 8.37 0.09 2.72
CA ARG A 178 7.02 -0.25 3.17
C ARG A 178 6.30 0.93 3.82
N CYS A 179 6.90 1.60 4.81
CA CYS A 179 6.27 2.73 5.51
C CYS A 179 5.87 3.85 4.54
N LYS A 180 6.78 4.26 3.65
CA LYS A 180 6.51 5.32 2.67
C LYS A 180 5.39 4.97 1.68
N LEU A 181 5.33 3.71 1.26
CA LEU A 181 4.29 3.24 0.34
C LEU A 181 2.93 3.16 1.04
N LEU A 182 2.89 2.74 2.31
CA LEU A 182 1.68 2.78 3.12
C LEU A 182 1.17 4.21 3.32
N ASP A 183 2.05 5.20 3.52
CA ASP A 183 1.65 6.62 3.63
C ASP A 183 0.96 7.13 2.36
N LEU A 184 1.53 6.82 1.20
CA LEU A 184 0.95 7.19 -0.09
C LEU A 184 -0.38 6.45 -0.32
N THR A 185 -0.47 5.19 0.11
CA THR A 185 -1.70 4.39 0.03
C THR A 185 -2.79 4.99 0.93
N ARG A 186 -2.47 5.37 2.18
CA ARG A 186 -3.40 6.08 3.08
C ARG A 186 -3.88 7.37 2.45
N HIS A 187 -3.00 8.15 1.81
CA HIS A 187 -3.39 9.37 1.12
C HIS A 187 -4.37 9.12 -0.04
N ILE A 188 -4.13 8.08 -0.86
CA ILE A 188 -5.04 7.70 -1.96
C ILE A 188 -6.41 7.34 -1.40
N ILE A 189 -6.46 6.45 -0.40
CA ILE A 189 -7.72 6.06 0.26
C ILE A 189 -8.43 7.30 0.84
N SER A 190 -7.70 8.19 1.52
CA SER A 190 -8.25 9.43 2.07
C SER A 190 -8.83 10.35 1.00
N THR A 191 -8.19 10.42 -0.18
CA THR A 191 -8.68 11.22 -1.33
C THR A 191 -9.97 10.63 -1.89
N LEU A 192 -10.05 9.30 -1.98
CA LEU A 192 -11.26 8.60 -2.41
C LEU A 192 -12.41 8.80 -1.39
N VAL A 193 -12.09 8.80 -0.09
CA VAL A 193 -13.05 9.09 0.99
C VAL A 193 -13.55 10.54 0.90
N GLU A 194 -12.64 11.51 0.76
CA GLU A 194 -12.99 12.94 0.64
C GLU A 194 -13.96 13.16 -0.53
N ARG A 195 -13.66 12.59 -1.71
CA ARG A 195 -14.53 12.65 -2.89
C ARG A 195 -15.90 12.01 -2.68
N ALA A 196 -15.94 10.87 -2.00
CA ALA A 196 -17.20 10.19 -1.73
C ALA A 196 -18.13 11.06 -0.87
N TYR A 197 -17.58 11.83 0.07
CA TYR A 197 -18.35 12.82 0.84
C TYR A 197 -18.72 14.06 0.03
N GLU A 198 -17.85 14.57 -0.84
CA GLU A 198 -18.17 15.70 -1.73
C GLU A 198 -19.38 15.40 -2.65
N LEU A 199 -19.51 14.15 -3.12
CA LEU A 199 -20.61 13.72 -3.97
C LEU A 199 -21.91 13.49 -3.20
N ASN A 200 -21.83 13.02 -1.95
CA ASN A 200 -22.98 12.78 -1.10
C ASN A 200 -22.59 12.91 0.39
N ASN A 201 -23.04 14.00 1.01
CA ASN A 201 -22.75 14.31 2.41
C ASN A 201 -23.36 13.31 3.41
N GLU A 202 -24.36 12.54 3.00
CA GLU A 202 -25.10 11.62 3.86
C GLU A 202 -24.61 10.18 3.74
N ILE A 203 -24.47 9.67 2.51
CA ILE A 203 -24.05 8.28 2.25
C ILE A 203 -22.94 8.28 1.20
N PRO A 204 -21.66 8.10 1.58
CA PRO A 204 -20.58 8.01 0.62
C PRO A 204 -20.82 6.84 -0.35
N GLN A 205 -20.69 7.11 -1.65
CA GLN A 205 -20.83 6.13 -2.74
C GLN A 205 -19.52 6.01 -3.54
N GLY A 206 -19.40 4.93 -4.33
CA GLY A 206 -18.29 4.73 -5.28
C GLY A 206 -17.28 3.68 -4.84
N THR A 207 -16.18 3.60 -5.59
CA THR A 207 -15.14 2.56 -5.47
C THR A 207 -14.50 2.45 -4.09
N ILE A 208 -14.57 3.52 -3.28
CA ILE A 208 -14.08 3.52 -1.91
C ILE A 208 -14.79 2.50 -1.02
N ILE A 209 -16.08 2.24 -1.28
CA ILE A 209 -16.87 1.26 -0.54
C ILE A 209 -16.22 -0.12 -0.66
N ASP A 210 -15.93 -0.52 -1.89
CA ASP A 210 -15.37 -1.84 -2.19
C ASP A 210 -13.93 -1.95 -1.66
N VAL A 211 -13.13 -0.89 -1.81
CA VAL A 211 -11.76 -0.83 -1.30
C VAL A 211 -11.71 -1.04 0.21
N CYS A 212 -12.48 -0.23 0.96
CA CYS A 212 -12.46 -0.30 2.41
C CYS A 212 -13.08 -1.60 2.94
N ALA A 213 -14.15 -2.09 2.32
CA ALA A 213 -14.76 -3.37 2.70
C ALA A 213 -13.79 -4.53 2.48
N ALA A 214 -13.07 -4.57 1.35
CA ALA A 214 -12.07 -5.60 1.06
C ALA A 214 -10.91 -5.55 2.07
N LEU A 215 -10.37 -4.37 2.34
CA LEU A 215 -9.29 -4.19 3.33
C LEU A 215 -9.72 -4.58 4.75
N TYR A 216 -10.94 -4.22 5.15
CA TYR A 216 -11.44 -4.53 6.49
C TYR A 216 -11.73 -6.02 6.69
N LYS A 217 -12.17 -6.74 5.64
CA LYS A 217 -12.33 -8.21 5.68
C LYS A 217 -11.00 -8.92 5.88
N GLU A 218 -9.92 -8.33 5.39
CA GLU A 218 -8.54 -8.80 5.54
C GLU A 218 -7.87 -8.24 6.81
N LYS A 219 -8.65 -7.97 7.87
CA LYS A 219 -8.17 -7.37 9.13
C LYS A 219 -7.02 -8.13 9.78
N ASP A 220 -6.98 -9.45 9.66
CA ASP A 220 -5.90 -10.28 10.21
C ASP A 220 -4.56 -10.03 9.51
N LEU A 221 -4.59 -9.71 8.22
CA LEU A 221 -3.40 -9.30 7.47
C LEU A 221 -2.90 -7.93 7.94
N LEU A 222 -3.82 -7.03 8.30
CA LEU A 222 -3.51 -5.64 8.65
C LEU A 222 -3.08 -5.47 10.12
N ILE A 223 -3.37 -6.43 10.99
CA ILE A 223 -3.10 -6.31 12.44
C ILE A 223 -1.59 -6.16 12.75
N ASN A 224 -0.73 -6.64 11.85
CA ASN A 224 0.73 -6.47 11.92
C ASN A 224 1.21 -5.06 11.54
N THR A 225 0.31 -4.21 11.07
CA THR A 225 0.54 -2.80 10.74
C THR A 225 -0.55 -1.96 11.40
N PRO A 226 -0.48 -1.79 12.73
CA PRO A 226 -1.56 -1.21 13.54
C PRO A 226 -1.93 0.21 13.09
N GLU A 227 -0.98 1.00 12.62
CA GLU A 227 -1.23 2.34 12.09
C GLU A 227 -2.05 2.33 10.77
N PHE A 228 -1.93 1.28 9.97
CA PHE A 228 -2.71 1.15 8.73
C PHE A 228 -4.09 0.55 9.02
N PHE A 229 -4.16 -0.50 9.85
CA PHE A 229 -5.44 -1.06 10.27
C PHE A 229 -6.31 -0.02 10.97
N GLY A 230 -5.76 0.75 11.91
CA GLY A 230 -6.51 1.76 12.66
C GLY A 230 -7.00 2.90 11.78
N PHE A 231 -6.26 3.25 10.73
CA PHE A 231 -6.73 4.14 9.67
C PHE A 231 -7.93 3.54 8.92
N ILE A 232 -7.85 2.27 8.47
CA ILE A 232 -8.98 1.61 7.79
C ILE A 232 -10.19 1.49 8.71
N PHE A 233 -10.00 1.13 9.98
CA PHE A 233 -11.04 1.10 10.99
C PHE A 233 -11.71 2.47 11.14
N ALA A 234 -10.93 3.55 11.25
CA ALA A 234 -11.47 4.91 11.28
C ALA A 234 -12.28 5.25 10.03
N VAL A 235 -11.81 4.84 8.84
CA VAL A 235 -12.54 5.01 7.59
C VAL A 235 -13.89 4.30 7.67
N ILE A 236 -13.91 3.01 7.98
CA ILE A 236 -15.15 2.21 8.07
C ILE A 236 -16.12 2.80 9.08
N VAL A 237 -15.65 3.23 10.25
CA VAL A 237 -16.52 3.85 11.26
C VAL A 237 -17.09 5.17 10.71
N SER A 238 -16.27 6.00 10.07
CA SER A 238 -16.68 7.32 9.55
C SER A 238 -17.84 7.26 8.55
N LEU A 239 -17.95 6.17 7.77
CA LEU A 239 -19.01 5.98 6.77
C LEU A 239 -20.39 5.82 7.41
N GLY A 240 -20.45 5.39 8.67
CA GLY A 240 -21.67 5.24 9.45
C GLY A 240 -22.55 4.05 9.07
N HIS A 241 -23.55 3.80 9.93
CA HIS A 241 -24.39 2.60 9.90
C HIS A 241 -25.32 2.48 8.69
N GLN A 242 -25.60 3.59 8.01
CA GLN A 242 -26.41 3.61 6.79
C GLN A 242 -25.59 3.26 5.55
N SER A 243 -24.26 3.17 5.67
CA SER A 243 -23.40 2.84 4.53
C SER A 243 -23.67 1.42 4.00
N PRO A 244 -23.55 1.20 2.67
CA PRO A 244 -23.62 -0.13 2.08
C PRO A 244 -22.60 -1.11 2.68
N ILE A 245 -21.45 -0.63 3.14
CA ILE A 245 -20.45 -1.49 3.80
C ILE A 245 -21.05 -2.12 5.05
N TRP A 246 -21.61 -1.31 5.95
CA TRP A 246 -22.16 -1.81 7.21
C TRP A 246 -23.36 -2.73 6.95
N THR A 247 -24.22 -2.37 6.02
CA THR A 247 -25.47 -3.09 5.77
C THR A 247 -25.27 -4.40 5.00
N ASN A 248 -24.38 -4.42 4.00
CA ASN A 248 -24.26 -5.53 3.05
C ASN A 248 -22.94 -6.30 3.12
N CYS A 249 -21.85 -5.69 3.60
CA CYS A 249 -20.51 -6.27 3.49
C CYS A 249 -19.96 -6.83 4.81
N LEU A 250 -20.47 -6.38 5.96
CA LEU A 250 -19.94 -6.70 7.28
C LEU A 250 -20.79 -7.73 8.03
N THR A 251 -20.13 -8.53 8.87
CA THR A 251 -20.82 -9.51 9.71
C THR A 251 -21.67 -8.83 10.78
N ARG A 252 -22.47 -9.63 11.52
CA ARG A 252 -23.22 -9.09 12.66
C ARG A 252 -22.25 -8.62 13.76
N GLU A 253 -21.17 -9.37 13.98
CA GLU A 253 -20.15 -9.14 14.98
C GLU A 253 -19.38 -7.85 14.66
N ASP A 254 -18.92 -7.68 13.42
CA ASP A 254 -18.27 -6.45 12.97
C ASP A 254 -19.16 -5.22 13.22
N ARG A 255 -20.45 -5.31 12.86
CA ARG A 255 -21.41 -4.22 13.10
C ARG A 255 -21.54 -3.86 14.57
N ARG A 256 -21.58 -4.84 15.48
CA ARG A 256 -21.68 -4.56 16.93
C ARG A 256 -20.48 -3.75 17.42
N VAL A 257 -19.28 -4.14 17.00
CA VAL A 257 -18.02 -3.42 17.30
C VAL A 257 -18.09 -1.99 16.75
N LEU A 258 -18.54 -1.81 15.51
CA LEU A 258 -18.63 -0.50 14.87
C LEU A 258 -19.70 0.41 15.51
N TYR A 259 -20.84 -0.14 15.94
CA TYR A 259 -21.84 0.62 16.71
C TYR A 259 -21.27 1.10 18.05
N ALA A 260 -20.55 0.24 18.76
CA ALA A 260 -19.88 0.63 20.00
C ALA A 260 -18.83 1.72 19.71
N ALA A 261 -17.99 1.53 18.69
CA ALA A 261 -16.99 2.51 18.27
C ALA A 261 -17.61 3.88 17.95
N ASN A 262 -18.73 3.91 17.23
CA ASN A 262 -19.43 5.16 16.89
C ASN A 262 -19.84 5.96 18.14
N THR A 263 -20.20 5.29 19.23
CA THR A 263 -20.52 5.95 20.51
C THR A 263 -19.27 6.34 21.31
N THR A 264 -18.30 5.43 21.41
CA THR A 264 -17.07 5.62 22.19
C THR A 264 -16.17 6.69 21.60
N LEU A 265 -16.07 6.76 20.27
CA LEU A 265 -15.17 7.68 19.55
C LEU A 265 -15.81 9.04 19.25
N THR A 266 -16.91 9.39 19.93
CA THR A 266 -17.41 10.78 19.90
C THR A 266 -16.48 11.70 20.68
N ARG A 267 -16.35 12.96 20.24
CA ARG A 267 -15.47 13.97 20.86
C ARG A 267 -14.02 13.48 20.93
N LEU A 268 -13.41 13.15 19.80
CA LEU A 268 -12.06 12.59 19.73
C LEU A 268 -11.01 13.44 20.46
N ALA A 269 -11.16 14.78 20.47
CA ALA A 269 -10.27 15.65 21.24
C ALA A 269 -10.28 15.41 22.76
N SER A 270 -11.26 14.69 23.31
CA SER A 270 -11.32 14.30 24.72
C SER A 270 -10.59 12.98 25.03
N HIS A 271 -10.20 12.22 24.02
CA HIS A 271 -9.45 10.97 24.15
C HIS A 271 -7.95 11.29 24.22
N ALA A 272 -7.44 11.51 25.43
CA ALA A 272 -6.04 11.86 25.66
C ALA A 272 -5.06 10.78 25.14
N ASP A 273 -5.49 9.53 25.10
CA ASP A 273 -4.73 8.38 24.62
C ASP A 273 -4.56 8.34 23.09
N LEU A 274 -5.37 9.07 22.33
CA LEU A 274 -5.27 9.13 20.86
C LEU A 274 -4.34 10.25 20.36
N ASP A 275 -3.81 11.10 21.25
CA ASP A 275 -2.95 12.27 20.90
C ASP A 275 -3.50 13.08 19.71
N VAL A 276 -4.80 13.42 19.69
CA VAL A 276 -5.39 14.22 18.59
C VAL A 276 -5.14 15.73 18.77
N GLY A 277 -4.71 16.14 19.97
CA GLY A 277 -4.59 17.55 20.36
C GLY A 277 -3.66 18.39 19.47
N TRP A 278 -2.64 17.79 18.86
CA TRP A 278 -1.69 18.51 17.98
C TRP A 278 -2.34 19.07 16.70
N VAL A 279 -3.47 18.51 16.26
CA VAL A 279 -4.20 19.01 15.09
C VAL A 279 -4.90 20.33 15.45
N MET A 280 -5.44 20.41 16.66
CA MET A 280 -6.16 21.59 17.17
C MET A 280 -5.21 22.67 17.67
N ASP A 281 -4.10 22.26 18.27
CA ASP A 281 -3.05 23.16 18.76
C ASP A 281 -1.69 22.75 18.17
N PRO A 282 -1.29 23.37 17.04
CA PRO A 282 0.00 23.09 16.42
C PRO A 282 1.18 23.77 17.14
N THR A 283 1.00 24.37 18.32
CA THR A 283 2.07 25.11 19.03
C THR A 283 3.35 24.29 19.20
N ALA A 284 3.23 23.00 19.51
CA ALA A 284 4.39 22.10 19.62
C ALA A 284 5.11 21.93 18.26
N LEU A 285 4.37 21.81 17.15
CA LEU A 285 4.93 21.72 15.80
C LEU A 285 5.53 23.05 15.34
N LYS A 286 4.91 24.17 15.71
CA LYS A 286 5.39 25.53 15.41
C LYS A 286 6.76 25.80 16.05
N LYS A 287 6.99 25.31 17.27
CA LYS A 287 8.30 25.39 17.95
C LYS A 287 9.44 24.74 17.14
N VAL A 288 9.11 23.84 16.21
CA VAL A 288 10.07 23.17 15.32
C VAL A 288 10.35 23.98 14.03
N CYS A 289 9.51 24.96 13.64
CA CYS A 289 9.78 25.97 12.58
C CYS A 289 9.91 27.39 13.19
N PRO A 290 10.89 27.68 14.08
CA PRO A 290 11.01 29.01 14.70
C PRO A 290 11.39 30.11 13.69
N GLN A 291 11.92 29.73 12.52
CA GLN A 291 12.42 30.65 11.51
C GLN A 291 11.34 31.14 10.53
N CYS A 292 10.16 30.51 10.47
CA CYS A 292 9.10 30.91 9.53
C CYS A 292 7.70 30.87 10.16
N PRO A 293 7.45 31.56 11.29
CA PRO A 293 6.19 31.46 12.03
C PRO A 293 4.97 31.89 11.20
N SER A 294 5.07 32.98 10.43
CA SER A 294 3.97 33.47 9.58
C SER A 294 3.68 32.53 8.40
N GLY A 295 4.72 31.99 7.77
CA GLY A 295 4.58 31.01 6.67
C GLY A 295 4.01 29.68 7.17
N PHE A 296 4.36 29.26 8.38
CA PHE A 296 3.79 28.10 9.06
C PHE A 296 2.29 28.29 9.29
N ASP A 297 1.89 29.39 9.95
CA ASP A 297 0.48 29.64 10.29
C ASP A 297 -0.40 29.70 9.02
N ALA A 298 0.08 30.39 7.97
CA ALA A 298 -0.64 30.46 6.70
C ALA A 298 -0.78 29.08 6.02
N SER A 299 0.29 28.27 6.00
CA SER A 299 0.26 26.93 5.42
C SER A 299 -0.57 25.95 6.25
N TRP A 300 -0.51 26.07 7.58
CA TRP A 300 -1.31 25.28 8.52
C TRP A 300 -2.79 25.57 8.33
N ASN A 301 -3.19 26.84 8.39
CA ASN A 301 -4.59 27.24 8.20
C ASN A 301 -5.11 26.81 6.83
N LYS A 302 -4.29 26.93 5.76
CA LYS A 302 -4.69 26.46 4.43
C LYS A 302 -4.91 24.95 4.36
N ALA A 303 -4.20 24.17 5.16
CA ALA A 303 -4.21 22.71 5.10
C ALA A 303 -5.18 22.06 6.10
N PHE A 304 -5.26 22.61 7.31
CA PHE A 304 -5.91 22.01 8.48
C PHE A 304 -7.05 22.86 9.07
N SER A 305 -7.43 24.00 8.48
CA SER A 305 -8.58 24.80 8.98
C SER A 305 -9.89 24.01 9.08
N GLN A 306 -10.04 22.96 8.28
CA GLN A 306 -11.21 22.08 8.35
C GLN A 306 -11.22 21.23 9.63
N CYS A 307 -10.09 21.03 10.30
CA CYS A 307 -9.99 20.22 11.51
C CYS A 307 -10.53 20.88 12.77
N ASP A 308 -10.96 22.15 12.73
CA ASP A 308 -11.62 22.81 13.86
C ASP A 308 -12.85 22.01 14.37
N GLY A 309 -13.36 21.10 13.54
CA GLY A 309 -14.43 20.16 13.81
C GLY A 309 -14.13 19.03 14.81
N LEU A 310 -12.88 18.75 15.22
CA LEU A 310 -12.52 17.61 16.11
C LEU A 310 -13.04 17.72 17.57
N LYS A 311 -13.92 18.69 17.84
CA LYS A 311 -14.64 18.90 19.10
C LYS A 311 -16.14 18.67 18.91
N SER A 312 -16.56 18.07 17.80
CA SER A 312 -17.97 17.94 17.49
C SER A 312 -18.66 17.02 18.49
N ARG A 313 -19.92 17.36 18.79
CA ARG A 313 -20.84 16.49 19.55
C ARG A 313 -21.62 15.56 18.62
N VAL A 314 -21.53 15.77 17.31
CA VAL A 314 -22.19 14.95 16.31
C VAL A 314 -21.36 13.68 16.11
N PRO A 315 -21.96 12.49 16.21
CA PRO A 315 -21.25 11.25 15.94
C PRO A 315 -20.61 11.26 14.55
N LEU A 316 -19.43 10.63 14.42
CA LEU A 316 -18.66 10.47 13.18
C LEU A 316 -17.99 11.72 12.60
N GLU A 317 -18.42 12.93 12.97
CA GLU A 317 -17.86 14.17 12.39
C GLU A 317 -16.35 14.30 12.65
N ASP A 318 -15.91 14.05 13.88
CA ASP A 318 -14.48 14.06 14.20
C ASP A 318 -13.70 13.00 13.40
N LEU A 319 -14.29 11.81 13.22
CA LEU A 319 -13.67 10.71 12.48
C LEU A 319 -13.52 11.06 10.99
N ARG A 320 -14.47 11.81 10.40
CA ARG A 320 -14.36 12.30 9.02
C ARG A 320 -13.12 13.19 8.84
N HIS A 321 -12.80 14.02 9.82
CA HIS A 321 -11.55 14.80 9.79
C HIS A 321 -10.32 13.93 9.96
N VAL A 322 -10.36 12.97 10.90
CA VAL A 322 -9.25 12.03 11.13
C VAL A 322 -8.89 11.25 9.87
N VAL A 323 -9.88 10.71 9.15
CA VAL A 323 -9.62 9.93 7.93
C VAL A 323 -9.12 10.80 6.77
N THR A 324 -9.32 12.12 6.82
CA THR A 324 -8.77 13.08 5.84
C THR A 324 -7.41 13.66 6.22
N LEU A 325 -6.85 13.35 7.40
CA LEU A 325 -5.53 13.85 7.81
C LEU A 325 -4.41 13.59 6.78
N PRO A 326 -4.34 12.43 6.08
CA PRO A 326 -3.33 12.23 5.04
C PRO A 326 -3.44 13.21 3.87
N VAL A 327 -4.65 13.70 3.56
CA VAL A 327 -4.87 14.75 2.57
C VAL A 327 -4.39 16.10 3.11
N TYR A 328 -4.77 16.45 4.35
CA TYR A 328 -4.35 17.70 4.98
C TYR A 328 -2.83 17.81 5.11
N ARG A 329 -2.16 16.72 5.53
CA ARG A 329 -0.70 16.60 5.53
C ARG A 329 -0.10 16.93 4.15
N MET A 330 -0.65 16.38 3.07
CA MET A 330 -0.15 16.64 1.72
C MET A 330 -0.43 18.08 1.26
N ARG A 331 -1.60 18.64 1.60
CA ARG A 331 -1.91 20.06 1.34
C ARG A 331 -0.92 20.99 2.04
N PHE A 332 -0.55 20.68 3.28
CA PHE A 332 0.47 21.42 4.02
C PHE A 332 1.82 21.36 3.32
N TRP A 333 2.26 20.17 2.91
CA TRP A 333 3.51 19.99 2.17
C TRP A 333 3.53 20.78 0.85
N LEU A 334 2.44 20.73 0.08
CA LEU A 334 2.32 21.47 -1.18
C LEU A 334 2.27 22.99 -0.96
N ALA A 335 1.58 23.48 0.07
CA ALA A 335 1.55 24.90 0.41
C ALA A 335 2.95 25.44 0.70
N ASN A 336 3.76 24.65 1.42
CA ASN A 336 5.16 24.98 1.71
C ASN A 336 6.09 24.88 0.48
N ARG A 337 5.67 24.29 -0.65
CA ARG A 337 6.46 24.35 -1.89
C ARG A 337 6.35 25.70 -2.61
N VAL A 338 5.20 26.37 -2.46
CA VAL A 338 4.95 27.69 -3.06
C VAL A 338 5.60 28.80 -2.22
N ALA A 339 5.54 28.68 -0.89
CA ALA A 339 6.17 29.58 0.05
C ALA A 339 7.11 28.79 1.00
N PRO A 340 8.39 28.58 0.62
CA PRO A 340 9.28 27.66 1.34
C PRO A 340 9.61 28.08 2.79
N CYS A 341 8.99 27.45 3.82
CA CYS A 341 9.60 27.32 5.17
C CYS A 341 10.71 26.26 5.07
N LYS A 342 11.95 26.62 5.42
CA LYS A 342 13.08 25.67 5.47
C LYS A 342 12.84 24.52 6.45
N CYS A 343 11.98 24.74 7.44
CA CYS A 343 11.61 23.74 8.44
C CYS A 343 10.39 22.88 8.03
N ALA A 344 9.83 23.05 6.82
CA ALA A 344 8.66 22.28 6.37
C ALA A 344 8.92 20.77 6.41
N VAL A 345 10.11 20.33 5.99
CA VAL A 345 10.53 18.93 6.10
C VAL A 345 10.55 18.47 7.55
N THR A 346 11.12 19.28 8.46
CA THR A 346 11.18 18.96 9.89
C THR A 346 9.78 18.86 10.50
N VAL A 347 8.87 19.78 10.16
CA VAL A 347 7.47 19.73 10.60
C VAL A 347 6.79 18.45 10.10
N MET A 348 6.99 18.09 8.82
CA MET A 348 6.42 16.88 8.24
C MET A 348 6.90 15.61 8.94
N ASN A 349 8.20 15.55 9.27
CA ASN A 349 8.79 14.46 10.06
C ASN A 349 8.24 14.38 11.49
N ASN A 350 7.57 15.43 12.00
CA ASN A 350 6.89 15.43 13.29
C ASN A 350 5.38 15.15 13.18
N ILE A 351 4.76 15.39 12.02
CA ILE A 351 3.34 15.07 11.77
C ILE A 351 3.16 13.56 11.59
N GLU A 352 4.05 12.90 10.83
CA GLU A 352 3.94 11.46 10.52
C GLU A 352 3.86 10.57 11.78
N PRO A 353 4.81 10.63 12.74
CA PRO A 353 4.75 9.79 13.93
C PRO A 353 3.50 10.03 14.79
N ARG A 354 2.94 11.24 14.75
CA ARG A 354 1.71 11.59 15.48
C ARG A 354 0.47 11.00 14.82
N MET A 355 0.42 11.02 13.49
CA MET A 355 -0.61 10.30 12.75
C MET A 355 -0.53 8.80 13.01
N ASP A 356 0.67 8.22 13.02
CA ASP A 356 0.85 6.80 13.29
C ASP A 356 0.47 6.42 14.72
N THR A 357 0.81 7.27 15.70
CA THR A 357 0.35 7.13 17.09
C THR A 357 -1.17 7.13 17.19
N LEU A 358 -1.83 8.11 16.55
CA LEU A 358 -3.30 8.20 16.51
C LEU A 358 -3.93 6.93 15.95
N TYR A 359 -3.49 6.48 14.77
CA TYR A 359 -4.09 5.30 14.15
C TYR A 359 -3.75 4.01 14.90
N SER A 360 -2.54 3.89 15.46
CA SER A 360 -2.22 2.76 16.34
C SER A 360 -3.14 2.74 17.57
N GLY A 361 -3.41 3.89 18.17
CA GLY A 361 -4.40 4.01 19.25
C GLY A 361 -5.81 3.58 18.83
N LEU A 362 -6.24 3.91 17.61
CA LEU A 362 -7.52 3.44 17.08
C LEU A 362 -7.58 1.92 16.87
N THR A 363 -6.45 1.28 16.54
CA THR A 363 -6.33 -0.19 16.51
C THR A 363 -6.51 -0.78 17.91
N GLU A 364 -5.89 -0.20 18.92
CA GLU A 364 -6.06 -0.66 20.30
C GLU A 364 -7.51 -0.47 20.79
N LYS A 365 -8.18 0.63 20.40
CA LYS A 365 -9.63 0.80 20.63
C LYS A 365 -10.44 -0.29 19.96
N TYR A 366 -10.15 -0.64 18.70
CA TYR A 366 -10.83 -1.73 18.02
C TYR A 366 -10.67 -3.05 18.78
N LYS A 367 -9.45 -3.42 19.18
CA LYS A 367 -9.18 -4.65 19.94
C LYS A 367 -9.98 -4.69 21.24
N PHE A 368 -9.95 -3.60 22.01
CA PHE A 368 -10.74 -3.48 23.24
C PHE A 368 -12.24 -3.65 23.00
N LEU A 369 -12.79 -3.07 21.93
CA LEU A 369 -14.21 -3.19 21.59
C LEU A 369 -14.59 -4.61 21.14
N VAL A 370 -13.71 -5.33 20.44
CA VAL A 370 -13.91 -6.74 20.08
C VAL A 370 -13.98 -7.62 21.32
N GLU A 371 -13.19 -7.33 22.35
CA GLU A 371 -13.17 -8.11 23.60
C GLU A 371 -14.36 -7.82 24.52
N THR A 372 -14.96 -6.63 24.42
CA THR A 372 -15.96 -6.14 25.39
C THR A 372 -17.41 -6.20 24.91
N VAL A 373 -17.65 -6.36 23.60
CA VAL A 373 -18.98 -6.36 22.96
C VAL A 373 -19.34 -7.77 22.48
#